data_AF-A0AAW1KN56-F1
#
_entry.id   AF-A0AAW1KN56-F1
#
_cell.length_a   1.000
_cell.length_b   1.000
_cell.length_c   1.000
_cell.angle_alpha   90.00
_cell.angle_beta   90.00
_cell.angle_gamma   90.00
#
_symmetry.space_group_name_H-M   'P 1'
#
loop_
_entity.id
_entity.type
_entity.pdbx_description
1 polymer ?
#
loop_
_entity_poly.entity_id
_entity_poly.type
_entity_poly.pdbx_seq_one_letter_code
_entity_poly.pdbx_strand_id
1 'polypeptide(L)' 'MSSSKPVRQLAQQTGLSYGTTHTIVRRKLHYHPYKVSVVQELLPPDVFNNMKRRVDTCLNNNGTHFEQQL' A
#
# COMPACT_ATOMS: atom_id res chain seq x y z
N MET A 1 1.35 -22.49 9.69
CA MET A 1 0.34 -21.71 8.96
C MET A 1 0.64 -20.22 9.14
N SER A 2 1.51 -19.65 8.31
CA SER A 2 1.85 -18.23 8.37
C SER A 2 1.46 -17.61 7.04
N SER A 3 0.31 -16.94 7.01
CA SER A 3 -0.10 -16.10 5.89
C SER A 3 -0.46 -14.76 6.50
N SER A 4 0.41 -13.79 6.29
CA SER A 4 0.31 -12.42 6.82
C SER A 4 -0.82 -11.65 6.13
N LYS A 5 -2.05 -12.18 6.23
CA LYS A 5 -3.25 -11.55 5.67
C LYS A 5 -3.61 -10.34 6.53
N PRO A 6 -4.04 -9.22 5.92
CA PRO A 6 -4.47 -8.05 6.68
C PRO A 6 -5.72 -8.38 7.49
N VAL A 7 -5.87 -7.72 8.65
CA VAL A 7 -7.02 -7.90 9.57
C VAL A 7 -8.37 -7.75 8.86
N ARG A 8 -8.44 -6.90 7.83
CA ARG A 8 -9.63 -6.74 6.99
C ARG A 8 -10.02 -8.01 6.23
N GLN A 9 -9.06 -8.69 5.60
CA GLN A 9 -9.32 -9.95 4.91
C GLN A 9 -9.69 -11.07 5.90
N LEU A 10 -9.09 -11.05 7.09
CA LEU A 10 -9.46 -11.99 8.16
C LEU A 10 -10.89 -11.75 8.65
N ALA A 11 -11.31 -10.50 8.80
CA ALA A 11 -12.68 -10.16 9.18
C ALA A 11 -13.69 -10.67 8.13
N GLN A 12 -13.37 -10.50 6.84
CA GLN A 12 -14.18 -11.05 5.75
C GLN A 12 -14.25 -12.57 5.75
N GLN A 13 -13.12 -13.26 6.01
CA GLN A 13 -13.07 -14.73 6.05
C GLN A 13 -13.81 -15.33 7.24
N THR A 14 -13.79 -14.64 8.37
CA THR A 14 -14.40 -15.11 9.62
C THR A 14 -15.84 -14.64 9.80
N GLY A 15 -16.31 -13.69 8.97
CA GLY A 15 -17.63 -13.06 9.12
C GLY A 15 -17.76 -12.20 10.39
N LEU A 16 -16.65 -11.91 11.08
CA LEU A 16 -16.64 -11.11 12.30
C LEU A 16 -16.50 -9.63 11.98
N SER A 17 -16.99 -8.78 12.90
CA SER A 17 -16.73 -7.34 12.80
C SER A 17 -15.22 -7.06 12.82
N TYR A 18 -14.82 -5.97 12.17
CA TYR A 18 -13.42 -5.55 12.14
C TYR A 18 -12.84 -5.35 13.56
N GLY A 19 -13.59 -4.71 14.46
CA GLY A 19 -13.15 -4.45 15.84
C GLY A 19 -13.00 -5.72 16.68
N THR A 20 -13.90 -6.69 16.50
CA THR A 20 -13.82 -8.00 17.16
C THR A 20 -12.60 -8.77 16.66
N THR A 21 -12.41 -8.82 15.35
CA THR A 21 -11.26 -9.47 14.72
C THR A 21 -9.95 -8.84 15.20
N HIS A 22 -9.87 -7.52 15.22
CA HIS A 22 -8.70 -6.78 15.70
C HIS A 22 -8.39 -7.06 17.18
N THR A 23 -9.42 -7.16 18.03
CA THR A 23 -9.25 -7.48 19.45
C THR A 23 -8.71 -8.90 19.64
N ILE A 24 -9.24 -9.88 18.88
CA ILE A 24 -8.78 -11.27 18.92
C ILE A 24 -7.32 -11.36 18.44
N VAL A 25 -7.01 -10.74 17.30
CA VAL A 25 -5.66 -10.69 16.71
C VAL A 25 -4.66 -10.10 17.71
N ARG A 26 -4.99 -8.97 18.35
CA ARG A 26 -4.08 -8.28 19.26
C ARG A 26 -3.98 -8.89 20.66
N ARG A 27 -5.09 -9.36 21.24
CA ARG A 27 -5.14 -9.80 22.66
C ARG A 27 -5.07 -11.32 22.85
N LYS A 28 -5.62 -12.12 21.93
CA LYS A 28 -5.64 -13.58 22.05
C LYS A 28 -4.49 -14.22 21.27
N LEU A 29 -4.30 -13.77 20.04
CA LEU A 29 -3.27 -14.31 19.14
C LEU A 29 -1.91 -13.64 19.34
N HIS A 30 -1.83 -12.58 20.16
CA HIS A 30 -0.62 -11.77 20.40
C HIS A 30 0.06 -11.32 19.10
N TYR A 31 -0.74 -11.16 18.05
CA TYR A 31 -0.28 -10.76 16.74
C TYR A 31 -0.25 -9.23 16.69
N HIS A 32 0.93 -8.69 16.92
CA HIS A 32 1.19 -7.27 16.71
C HIS A 32 1.46 -7.08 15.22
N PRO A 33 0.59 -6.40 14.45
CA PRO A 33 0.90 -6.09 13.07
C PRO A 33 2.17 -5.24 13.08
N TYR A 34 3.30 -5.86 12.75
CA TYR A 34 4.55 -5.16 12.56
C TYR A 34 4.26 -4.07 11.54
N LYS A 35 4.62 -2.82 11.86
CA LYS A 35 4.46 -1.69 10.94
C LYS A 35 5.42 -1.96 9.77
N VAL A 36 4.93 -2.65 8.74
CA VAL A 36 5.67 -2.85 7.49
C VAL A 36 5.66 -1.51 6.78
N SER A 37 6.58 -0.63 7.15
CA SER A 37 6.95 0.49 6.31
C SER A 37 7.79 -0.08 5.18
N VAL A 38 7.28 -0.03 3.96
CA VAL A 38 8.10 -0.26 2.77
C VAL A 38 9.07 0.92 2.69
N VAL A 39 10.28 0.73 3.23
CA VAL A 39 11.39 1.66 3.01
C VAL A 39 11.92 1.32 1.63
N GLN A 40 11.41 1.99 0.61
CA GLN A 40 11.97 1.88 -0.72
C GLN A 40 13.16 2.84 -0.78
N GLU A 41 14.37 2.30 -0.70
CA GLU A 41 15.58 3.06 -0.97
C GLU A 41 15.55 3.51 -2.43
N LEU A 42 15.57 4.82 -2.67
CA LEU A 42 15.70 5.34 -4.04
C LEU A 42 17.12 5.07 -4.50
N LEU A 43 17.28 4.19 -5.49
CA LEU A 43 18.54 4.01 -6.17
C LEU A 43 18.77 5.16 -7.16
N PRO A 44 20.02 5.55 -7.45
CA PRO A 44 20.32 6.54 -8.49
C PRO A 44 19.55 6.36 -9.83
N PRO A 45 19.40 5.13 -10.38
CA PRO A 45 18.58 4.92 -11.58
C PRO A 45 17.10 5.24 -11.42
N ASP A 46 16.54 5.15 -10.20
CA ASP A 46 15.12 5.45 -9.96
C ASP A 46 14.82 6.93 -10.20
N VAL A 47 15.78 7.82 -9.92
CA VAL A 47 15.65 9.25 -10.21
C VAL A 47 15.49 9.50 -11.71
N PHE A 48 16.35 8.87 -12.52
CA PHE A 48 16.29 8.98 -13.98
C PHE A 48 15.02 8.36 -14.55
N ASN A 49 14.63 7.18 -14.05
CA ASN A 49 13.42 6.49 -14.50
C ASN A 49 12.15 7.28 -14.16
N ASN A 50 12.10 7.90 -12.97
CA ASN A 50 11.01 8.76 -12.57
C ASN A 50 10.91 10.02 -13.44
N MET A 51 12.05 10.66 -13.73
CA MET A 51 12.09 11.82 -14.63
C MET A 51 11.62 11.43 -16.03
N LYS A 52 12.15 10.33 -16.59
CA LYS A 52 11.74 9.81 -17.90
C LYS A 52 10.24 9.57 -17.95
N ARG A 53 9.68 8.86 -16.97
CA ARG A 53 8.23 8.59 -16.90
C ARG A 53 7.40 9.87 -16.92
N ARG A 54 7.83 10.90 -16.17
CA ARG A 54 7.13 12.20 -16.13
C ARG A 54 7.18 12.88 -17.48
N VAL A 55 8.36 12.94 -18.11
CA VAL A 55 8.53 13.54 -19.44
C VAL A 55 7.72 12.79 -20.49
N ASP A 56 7.76 11.45 -20.50
CA ASP A 56 6.96 10.62 -21.41
C ASP A 56 5.46 10.88 -21.22
N THR A 57 5.00 11.04 -19.97
CA THR A 57 3.60 11.38 -19.67
C THR A 57 3.24 12.77 -20.20
N CYS A 58 4.14 13.76 -20.06
CA CYS A 58 3.95 15.09 -20.63
C CYS A 58 3.81 15.04 -22.15
N LEU A 59 4.71 14.31 -22.82
CA LEU A 59 4.75 14.19 -24.28
C LEU A 59 3.50 13.47 -24.81
N ASN A 60 3.12 12.35 -24.20
CA ASN A 60 1.96 11.57 -24.64
C ASN A 60 0.63 12.30 -24.43
N ASN A 61 0.55 13.16 -23.42
CA ASN A 61 -0.65 13.94 -23.12
C ASN A 61 -0.58 15.38 -23.66
N ASN A 62 0.36 15.72 -24.54
CA ASN A 62 0.55 17.08 -25.06
C ASN A 62 0.54 18.18 -23.96
N GLY A 63 1.01 17.86 -22.75
CA GLY A 63 1.03 18.77 -21.61
C GLY A 63 -0.26 18.86 -20.76
N THR A 64 -1.38 18.22 -21.12
CA THR A 64 -2.69 18.37 -20.43
C THR A 64 -2.84 17.54 -19.14
N HIS A 65 -1.81 16.81 -18.73
CA HIS A 65 -1.84 15.91 -17.56
C HIS A 65 -1.98 16.61 -16.18
N PHE A 66 -1.93 17.95 -16.13
CA PHE A 66 -2.14 18.74 -14.90
C PHE A 66 -3.59 19.16 -14.67
N GLU A 67 -4.48 18.98 -15.65
CA GLU A 67 -5.84 19.53 -15.61
C GLU A 67 -6.83 18.69 -14.78
N GLN A 68 -6.45 17.46 -14.39
CA GLN A 68 -7.33 16.51 -13.68
C GLN A 68 -7.26 16.62 -12.13
N GLN A 69 -6.76 17.73 -11.58
CA GLN A 69 -6.63 17.92 -10.13
C GLN A 69 -7.53 19.03 -9.53
N LEU A 70 -8.61 19.42 -10.24
CA LEU A 70 -9.66 20.31 -9.71
C LEU A 70 -11.03 19.62 -9.73
#